data_AF-A0A1G8Y7X9-F1
#
_entry.id   AF-A0A1G8Y7X9-F1
#
_cell.length_a   1.000
_cell.length_b   1.000
_cell.length_c   1.000
_cell.angle_alpha   90.00
_cell.angle_beta   90.00
_cell.angle_gamma   90.00
#
_symmetry.space_group_name_H-M   'P 1'
#
loop_
_entity.id
_entity.type
_entity.pdbx_description
1 polymer ?
#
loop_
_entity_poly.entity_id
_entity_poly.type
_entity_poly.pdbx_seq_one_letter_code
_entity_poly.pdbx_strand_id
1 'polypeptide(L)'
;MEVLNVIVAAAVAWVFGAIWYSALARQWMEASGLKPEDINRKDPFPFIVSFIGALLVAGMMRHIFASSGIVSIGGGVVAGLGMGLFLVLPWMVNNVLYGQRDRRLIWIDGGYPVIGMTLIGLVLNLF
;
A
#
# COMPACT_ATOMS: atom_id res chain seq x y z
N MET A 1 14.22 3.92 -18.25
CA MET A 1 14.62 3.98 -16.83
C MET A 1 13.40 4.26 -15.96
N GLU A 2 12.75 5.42 -16.11
CA GLU A 2 11.56 5.81 -15.31
C GLU A 2 10.43 4.77 -15.22
N VAL A 3 10.05 4.14 -16.35
CA VAL A 3 8.96 3.13 -16.35
C VAL A 3 9.37 1.87 -15.59
N LEU A 4 10.64 1.45 -15.71
CA LEU A 4 11.17 0.32 -14.97
C LEU A 4 11.17 0.61 -13.47
N ASN A 5 11.55 1.84 -13.07
CA ASN A 5 11.53 2.28 -11.68
C ASN A 5 10.12 2.16 -11.07
N VAL A 6 9.10 2.59 -11.82
CA VAL A 6 7.69 2.47 -11.41
C VAL A 6 7.27 1.00 -11.24
N ILE A 7 7.62 0.13 -12.19
CA ILE A 7 7.28 -1.30 -12.12
C ILE A 7 7.95 -1.97 -10.92
N VAL A 8 9.24 -1.68 -10.68
CA VAL A 8 9.99 -2.23 -9.55
C VAL A 8 9.43 -1.71 -8.23
N ALA A 9 9.13 -0.41 -8.12
CA ALA A 9 8.53 0.18 -6.93
C ALA A 9 7.16 -0.44 -6.60
N ALA A 10 6.31 -0.61 -7.62
CA ALA A 10 5.02 -1.28 -7.48
C ALA A 10 5.17 -2.74 -7.05
N ALA A 11 6.10 -3.49 -7.65
CA ALA A 11 6.36 -4.87 -7.28
C ALA A 11 6.84 -5.01 -5.82
N VAL A 12 7.73 -4.13 -5.36
CA VAL A 12 8.20 -4.11 -3.97
C VAL A 12 7.04 -3.88 -3.00
N ALA A 13 6.19 -2.88 -3.26
CA ALA A 13 5.04 -2.59 -2.41
C ALA A 13 3.98 -3.70 -2.44
N TRP A 14 3.77 -4.32 -3.60
CA TRP A 14 2.82 -5.41 -3.77
C TRP A 14 3.27 -6.69 -3.03
N VAL A 15 4.56 -7.06 -3.17
CA VAL A 15 5.16 -8.17 -2.41
C VAL A 15 5.12 -7.88 -0.91
N PHE A 16 5.41 -6.64 -0.50
CA PHE A 16 5.25 -6.22 0.89
C PHE A 16 3.81 -6.42 1.37
N GLY A 17 2.80 -6.04 0.57
CA GLY A 17 1.40 -6.27 0.89
C GLY A 17 1.08 -7.75 1.10
N ALA A 18 1.57 -8.63 0.21
CA ALA A 18 1.40 -10.07 0.36
C ALA A 18 2.03 -10.58 1.67
N ILE A 19 3.23 -10.10 2.03
CA ILE A 19 3.89 -10.46 3.29
C ILE A 19 3.12 -9.93 4.50
N TRP A 20 2.70 -8.67 4.48
CA TRP A 20 1.96 -8.00 5.56
C TRP A 20 0.67 -8.74 5.91
N TYR A 21 -0.17 -8.99 4.90
CA TYR A 21 -1.44 -9.68 5.08
C TYR A 21 -1.28 -11.17 5.38
N SER A 22 -0.18 -11.81 4.95
CA SER A 22 0.14 -13.18 5.35
C SER A 22 0.58 -13.25 6.81
N ALA A 23 1.42 -12.31 7.27
CA ALA A 23 1.92 -12.26 8.64
C ALA A 23 0.82 -11.93 9.65
N LEU A 24 -0.14 -11.09 9.27
CA LEU A 24 -1.26 -10.66 10.11
C LEU A 24 -2.57 -11.38 9.76
N ALA A 25 -2.50 -12.50 9.02
CA ALA A 25 -3.67 -13.15 8.42
C ALA A 25 -4.76 -13.47 9.45
N ARG A 26 -4.37 -13.99 10.63
CA ARG A 26 -5.32 -14.35 11.68
C ARG A 26 -6.07 -13.12 12.20
N GLN A 27 -5.33 -12.09 12.60
CA GLN A 27 -5.90 -10.86 13.15
C GLN A 27 -6.76 -10.13 12.11
N TRP A 28 -6.31 -10.12 10.85
CA TRP A 28 -7.03 -9.53 9.73
C TRP A 28 -8.33 -10.27 9.42
N MET A 29 -8.31 -11.61 9.37
CA MET A 29 -9.52 -12.42 9.15
C MET A 29 -10.53 -12.23 10.28
N GLU A 30 -10.08 -12.31 11.54
CA GLU A 30 -10.93 -12.09 12.71
C GLU A 30 -11.58 -10.69 12.70
N ALA A 31 -10.81 -9.64 12.41
CA ALA A 31 -11.31 -8.26 12.33
C ALA A 31 -12.19 -8.01 11.10
N SER A 32 -11.99 -8.76 10.02
CA SER A 32 -12.81 -8.68 8.80
C SER A 32 -14.06 -9.56 8.88
N GLY A 33 -14.23 -10.36 9.95
CA GLY A 33 -15.33 -11.32 10.08
C GLY A 33 -15.26 -12.47 9.06
N LEU A 34 -14.08 -12.75 8.51
CA LEU A 34 -13.84 -13.78 7.51
C LEU A 34 -13.35 -15.08 8.15
N LYS A 35 -13.81 -16.21 7.63
CA LYS A 35 -13.28 -17.54 7.92
C LYS A 35 -12.31 -17.97 6.82
N PRO A 36 -11.40 -18.92 7.10
CA PRO A 36 -10.53 -19.49 6.08
C PRO A 36 -11.28 -20.07 4.87
N GLU A 37 -12.50 -20.57 5.10
CA GLU A 37 -13.40 -21.09 4.06
C GLU A 37 -13.90 -20.02 3.09
N ASP A 38 -14.01 -18.76 3.54
CA ASP A 38 -14.47 -17.64 2.73
C ASP A 38 -13.39 -17.15 1.74
N ILE A 39 -12.13 -17.56 1.94
CA ILE A 39 -10.99 -17.13 1.13
C ILE A 39 -10.80 -18.03 -0.09
N ASN A 40 -11.25 -17.55 -1.25
CA ASN A 40 -10.99 -18.24 -2.51
C ASN A 40 -9.55 -18.01 -3.00
N ARG A 41 -8.63 -18.88 -2.57
CA ARG A 41 -7.21 -18.83 -2.99
C ARG A 41 -6.97 -19.09 -4.47
N LYS A 42 -7.96 -19.61 -5.20
CA LYS A 42 -7.84 -19.89 -6.64
C LYS A 42 -8.26 -18.71 -7.51
N ASP A 43 -8.88 -17.68 -6.92
CA ASP A 43 -9.28 -16.48 -7.66
C ASP A 43 -8.05 -15.56 -7.84
N PRO A 44 -7.53 -15.41 -9.08
CA PRO A 44 -6.41 -14.51 -9.33
C PRO A 44 -6.83 -13.03 -9.34
N PHE A 45 -8.14 -12.74 -9.39
CA PHE A 45 -8.65 -11.39 -9.63
C PHE A 45 -8.16 -10.36 -8.58
N PRO A 46 -8.21 -10.62 -7.26
CA PRO A 46 -7.70 -9.68 -6.26
C PRO A 46 -6.19 -9.42 -6.39
N PHE A 47 -5.41 -10.43 -6.80
CA PHE A 47 -3.96 -10.30 -7.00
C PHE A 47 -3.64 -9.41 -8.19
N ILE A 48 -4.36 -9.58 -9.30
CA ILE A 48 -4.19 -8.75 -10.50
C ILE A 48 -4.61 -7.31 -10.22
N VAL A 49 -5.78 -7.10 -9.62
CA VAL A 49 -6.29 -5.76 -9.30
C VAL A 49 -5.39 -5.03 -8.31
N SER A 50 -4.89 -5.72 -7.27
CA SER A 50 -3.97 -5.12 -6.30
C SER A 50 -2.63 -4.75 -6.93
N PHE A 51 -2.09 -5.55 -7.85
CA PHE A 51 -0.85 -5.22 -8.55
C PHE A 51 -1.03 -4.01 -9.49
N ILE A 52 -2.14 -3.95 -10.23
CA ILE A 52 -2.50 -2.78 -11.05
C ILE A 52 -2.65 -1.54 -10.16
N GLY A 53 -3.31 -1.67 -9.00
CA GLY A 53 -3.40 -0.60 -8.01
C GLY A 53 -2.03 -0.10 -7.56
N ALA A 54 -1.09 -1.01 -7.25
CA ALA A 54 0.27 -0.65 -6.88
C ALA A 54 1.01 0.08 -8.01
N LEU A 55 0.83 -0.33 -9.27
CA LEU A 55 1.40 0.34 -10.44
C LEU A 55 0.87 1.77 -10.60
N LEU A 56 -0.45 1.97 -10.43
CA LEU A 56 -1.06 3.30 -10.53
C LEU A 56 -0.55 4.22 -9.41
N VAL A 57 -0.46 3.72 -8.18
CA VAL A 57 0.08 4.47 -7.05
C VAL A 57 1.55 4.83 -7.31
N ALA A 58 2.38 3.87 -7.71
CA ALA A 58 3.79 4.12 -8.00
C ALA A 58 3.99 5.13 -9.16
N GLY A 59 3.19 5.01 -10.23
CA GLY A 59 3.23 5.94 -11.36
C GLY A 59 2.84 7.37 -10.96
N MET A 60 1.77 7.52 -10.16
CA MET A 60 1.35 8.84 -9.69
C MET A 60 2.35 9.43 -8.68
N MET A 61 2.91 8.61 -7.78
CA MET A 61 3.96 9.06 -6.87
C MET A 61 5.20 9.54 -7.63
N ARG A 62 5.62 8.83 -8.68
CA ARG A 62 6.71 9.27 -9.56
C ARG A 62 6.40 10.61 -10.22
N HIS A 63 5.18 10.82 -10.69
CA HIS A 63 4.75 12.10 -11.27
C HIS A 63 4.81 13.24 -10.24
N ILE A 64 4.28 13.01 -9.03
CA ILE A 64 4.31 13.98 -7.94
C ILE A 64 5.76 14.32 -7.58
N PHE A 65 6.61 13.31 -7.38
CA PHE A 65 8.01 13.52 -6.98
C PHE A 65 8.79 14.33 -8.01
N ALA A 66 8.62 14.01 -9.29
CA ALA A 66 9.23 14.78 -10.38
C ALA A 66 8.73 16.23 -10.41
N SER A 67 7.42 16.47 -10.19
CA SER A 67 6.85 17.82 -10.16
C SER A 67 7.26 18.64 -8.92
N SER A 68 7.54 17.96 -7.79
CA SER A 68 7.94 18.57 -6.52
C SER A 68 9.45 18.66 -6.33
N GLY A 69 10.27 18.24 -7.31
CA GLY A 69 11.72 18.24 -7.21
C GLY A 69 12.29 17.25 -6.18
N ILE A 70 11.53 16.21 -5.82
CA ILE A 70 11.99 15.15 -4.93
C ILE A 70 12.86 14.19 -5.74
N VAL A 71 14.17 14.23 -5.48
CA VAL A 71 15.17 13.41 -6.19
C VAL A 71 16.08 12.61 -5.25
N SER A 72 15.94 12.79 -3.94
CA SER A 72 16.76 12.10 -2.94
C SER A 72 16.00 10.94 -2.30
N ILE A 73 16.72 9.87 -1.93
CA ILE A 73 16.16 8.72 -1.20
C ILE A 73 15.42 9.19 0.06
N GLY A 74 16.05 10.05 0.86
CA GLY A 74 15.44 10.59 2.08
C GLY A 74 14.17 11.39 1.81
N GLY A 75 14.18 12.23 0.75
CA GLY A 75 12.98 12.96 0.32
C GLY A 75 11.86 12.04 -0.13
N GLY A 76 12.18 10.99 -0.90
CA GLY A 76 11.22 9.98 -1.35
C GLY A 76 10.60 9.19 -0.21
N VAL A 77 11.40 8.77 0.77
CA VAL A 77 10.93 8.09 2.00
C VAL A 77 9.99 9.00 2.78
N VAL A 78 10.40 10.24 3.07
CA VAL A 78 9.58 11.19 3.85
C VAL A 78 8.29 11.54 3.11
N ALA A 79 8.34 11.77 1.80
CA ALA A 79 7.17 12.07 1.00
C ALA A 79 6.22 10.87 0.90
N GLY A 80 6.74 9.66 0.69
CA GLY A 80 5.95 8.43 0.66
C GLY A 80 5.28 8.16 2.00
N LEU A 81 6.02 8.28 3.10
CA LEU A 81 5.50 8.18 4.46
C LEU A 81 4.42 9.23 4.73
N GLY A 82 4.67 10.48 4.33
CA GLY A 82 3.75 11.59 4.51
C GLY A 82 2.43 11.40 3.74
N MET A 83 2.50 10.97 2.48
CA MET A 83 1.29 10.65 1.72
C MET A 83 0.51 9.48 2.34
N GLY A 84 1.20 8.44 2.79
CA GLY A 84 0.57 7.33 3.49
C GLY A 84 -0.13 7.76 4.80
N LEU A 85 0.59 8.46 5.67
CA LEU A 85 0.12 8.86 7.01
C LEU A 85 -0.93 9.96 6.99
N PHE A 86 -0.76 10.96 6.12
CA PHE A 86 -1.57 12.18 6.16
C PHE A 86 -2.59 12.28 5.03
N LEU A 87 -2.45 11.49 3.96
CA LEU A 87 -3.47 11.41 2.91
C LEU A 87 -4.25 10.11 3.00
N VAL A 88 -3.61 8.94 2.96
CA VAL A 88 -4.36 7.67 2.87
C VAL A 88 -4.98 7.23 4.19
N LEU A 89 -4.19 7.21 5.27
CA LEU A 89 -4.65 6.70 6.58
C LEU A 89 -5.91 7.41 7.11
N PRO A 90 -6.07 8.75 7.03
CA PRO A 90 -7.29 9.41 7.52
C PRO A 90 -8.56 8.98 6.77
N TRP A 91 -8.48 8.79 5.45
CA TRP A 91 -9.61 8.25 4.68
C TRP A 91 -9.93 6.82 5.09
N MET A 92 -8.90 5.99 5.33
CA MET A 92 -9.08 4.62 5.82
C MET A 92 -9.74 4.58 7.20
N VAL A 93 -9.33 5.46 8.12
CA VAL A 93 -9.96 5.62 9.43
C VAL A 93 -11.45 5.92 9.28
N ASN A 94 -11.81 6.88 8.45
CA ASN A 94 -13.21 7.23 8.18
C ASN A 94 -13.98 6.03 7.62
N ASN A 95 -13.43 5.34 6.62
CA ASN A 95 -14.08 4.17 6.01
C ASN A 95 -14.32 3.03 7.00
N VAL A 96 -13.39 2.81 7.94
CA VAL A 96 -13.57 1.81 9.01
C VAL A 96 -14.63 2.25 10.01
N LEU A 97 -14.55 3.49 10.50
CA LEU A 97 -15.45 3.99 11.54
C LEU A 97 -16.90 4.16 11.05
N TYR A 98 -17.10 4.79 9.90
CA TYR A 98 -18.43 4.95 9.31
C TYR A 98 -18.99 3.63 8.79
N GLY A 99 -18.13 2.73 8.31
CA GLY A 99 -18.50 1.37 7.93
C GLY A 99 -18.85 0.45 9.11
N GLN A 100 -18.75 0.93 10.36
CA GLN A 100 -18.94 0.14 11.59
C GLN A 100 -18.11 -1.16 11.59
N ARG A 101 -16.93 -1.12 10.94
CA ARG A 101 -16.02 -2.27 10.88
C ARG A 101 -15.14 -2.30 12.13
N ASP A 102 -14.49 -3.42 12.37
CA ASP A 102 -13.59 -3.57 13.52
C ASP A 102 -12.44 -2.55 13.45
N ARG A 103 -12.25 -1.80 14.55
CA ARG A 103 -11.23 -0.74 14.64
C ARG A 103 -9.80 -1.25 14.48
N ARG A 104 -9.55 -2.55 14.69
CA ARG A 104 -8.24 -3.18 14.40
C ARG A 104 -7.83 -3.01 12.94
N LEU A 105 -8.81 -2.91 12.02
CA LEU A 105 -8.55 -2.68 10.60
C LEU A 105 -7.92 -1.31 10.32
N ILE A 106 -8.06 -0.30 11.20
CA ILE A 106 -7.35 0.98 11.06
C ILE A 106 -5.85 0.74 11.06
N TRP A 107 -5.36 -0.12 11.94
CA TRP A 107 -3.92 -0.39 12.06
C TRP A 107 -3.44 -1.37 11.01
N ILE A 108 -4.26 -2.37 10.66
CA ILE A 108 -3.89 -3.39 9.67
C ILE A 108 -4.00 -2.82 8.24
N ASP A 109 -5.17 -2.35 7.84
CA ASP A 109 -5.45 -1.85 6.49
C ASP A 109 -4.97 -0.41 6.30
N GLY A 110 -4.85 0.37 7.37
CA GLY A 110 -4.26 1.71 7.31
C GLY A 110 -2.74 1.72 7.42
N GLY A 111 -2.12 0.77 8.12
CA GLY A 111 -0.66 0.64 8.21
C GLY A 111 -0.03 0.12 6.91
N TYR A 112 -0.71 -0.79 6.22
CA TYR A 112 -0.28 -1.32 4.92
C TYR A 112 0.08 -0.23 3.88
N PRO A 113 -0.82 0.72 3.52
CA PRO A 113 -0.51 1.73 2.51
C PRO A 113 0.54 2.72 3.00
N VAL A 114 0.63 2.98 4.31
CA VAL A 114 1.67 3.85 4.88
C VAL A 114 3.06 3.31 4.57
N ILE A 115 3.30 2.04 4.91
CA ILE A 115 4.59 1.41 4.67
C ILE A 115 4.78 1.15 3.18
N GLY A 116 3.73 0.71 2.47
CA GLY A 116 3.76 0.49 1.03
C GLY A 116 4.19 1.73 0.25
N MET A 117 3.60 2.90 0.53
CA MET A 117 3.98 4.16 -0.12
C MET A 117 5.37 4.64 0.29
N THR A 118 5.79 4.37 1.54
CA THR A 118 7.17 4.63 1.97
C THR A 118 8.18 3.83 1.15
N LEU A 119 7.90 2.54 0.91
CA LEU A 119 8.74 1.67 0.08
C LEU A 119 8.74 2.09 -1.38
N ILE A 120 7.59 2.48 -1.95
CA ILE A 120 7.52 3.05 -3.30
C ILE A 120 8.42 4.28 -3.38
N GLY A 121 8.30 5.19 -2.41
CA GLY A 121 9.05 6.43 -2.40
C GLY A 121 10.57 6.22 -2.29
N LEU A 122 10.98 5.22 -1.51
CA LEU A 122 12.37 4.75 -1.44
C LEU A 122 12.83 4.25 -2.81
N VAL A 123 12.12 3.30 -3.41
CA VAL A 123 12.53 2.61 -4.63
C VAL A 123 12.58 3.55 -5.84
N LEU A 124 11.64 4.48 -5.95
CA LEU A 124 11.62 5.46 -7.03
C LEU A 124 12.84 6.40 -7.03
N ASN A 125 13.54 6.55 -5.90
CA ASN A 125 14.71 7.42 -5.77
C ASN A 125 16.03 6.64 -5.56
N LEU A 126 16.03 5.31 -5.76
CA LEU A 126 17.25 4.49 -5.60
C LEU A 126 18.22 4.59 -6.80
N PHE A 127 17.72 4.88 -8.00
CA PHE A 127 18.46 4.80 -9.26
C PHE A 127 17.97 5.79 -10.32
#